data_AF-A0A6P0S1A5-F1
#
_entry.id   AF-A0A6P0S1A5-F1
#
_cell.length_a   1.000
_cell.length_b   1.000
_cell.length_c   1.000
_cell.angle_alpha   90.00
_cell.angle_beta   90.00
_cell.angle_gamma   90.00
#
_symmetry.space_group_name_H-M   'P 1'
#
loop_
_entity.id
_entity.type
_entity.pdbx_description
1 polymer ?
#
loop_
_entity_poly.entity_id
_entity_poly.type
_entity_poly.pdbx_seq_one_letter_code
_entity_poly.pdbx_strand_id
1 'polypeptide(L)' 'MTDDARQYAPATKRNREAILEVLQQVLPNNCTVLEIASGTGEHGVFFAPRMGNRKW' A
#
# COMPACT_ATOMS: atom_id res chain seq x y z
N MET A 1 6.26 11.88 27.22
CA MET A 1 5.87 11.92 25.80
C MET A 1 6.43 10.66 25.18
N THR A 2 5.58 9.74 24.73
CA THR A 2 6.01 8.52 24.05
C THR A 2 6.26 8.87 22.59
N ASP A 3 7.49 8.70 22.12
CA ASP A 3 7.81 8.85 20.71
C ASP A 3 6.99 7.88 19.86
N ASP A 4 6.61 8.34 18.68
CA ASP A 4 5.87 7.55 17.71
C ASP A 4 6.76 6.43 17.17
N ALA A 5 6.38 5.18 17.45
CA ALA A 5 7.14 3.99 17.05
C ALA A 5 6.98 3.62 15.56
N ARG A 6 6.16 4.33 14.79
CA ARG A 6 5.96 4.04 13.36
C ARG A 6 7.26 4.23 12.58
N GLN A 7 7.59 3.23 11.77
CA GLN A 7 8.74 3.28 10.88
C GLN A 7 8.39 4.02 9.57
N TYR A 8 9.39 4.66 8.96
CA TYR A 8 9.24 5.42 7.71
C TYR A 8 10.26 4.97 6.67
N ALA A 9 9.80 4.71 5.45
CA ALA A 9 10.60 4.30 4.31
C ALA A 9 10.51 5.37 3.19
N PRO A 10 11.55 6.19 2.97
CA PRO A 10 11.57 7.22 1.93
C PRO A 10 11.34 6.68 0.50
N ALA A 11 11.72 5.42 0.25
CA ALA A 11 11.46 4.75 -1.01
C ALA A 11 9.95 4.60 -1.29
N THR A 12 9.17 4.24 -0.27
CA THR A 12 7.71 4.09 -0.36
C THR A 12 7.04 5.39 -0.80
N LYS A 13 7.42 6.53 -0.20
CA LYS A 13 6.88 7.84 -0.61
C LYS A 13 7.17 8.17 -2.08
N ARG A 14 8.35 7.78 -2.60
CA ARG A 14 8.76 8.06 -3.99
C ARG A 14 8.05 7.22 -5.04
N ASN A 15 7.62 6.01 -4.69
CA ASN A 15 7.12 5.03 -5.67
C ASN A 15 5.65 4.62 -5.50
N ARG A 16 5.01 4.92 -4.36
CA ARG A 16 3.63 4.48 -4.07
C ARG A 16 2.61 4.92 -5.13
N GLU A 17 2.75 6.10 -5.72
CA GLU A 17 1.80 6.58 -6.73
C GLU A 17 1.92 5.79 -8.04
N ALA A 18 3.14 5.63 -8.56
CA ALA A 18 3.39 4.86 -9.77
C ALA A 18 3.01 3.37 -9.60
N ILE A 19 3.28 2.79 -8.43
CA ILE A 19 2.89 1.40 -8.14
C ILE A 19 1.36 1.27 -8.06
N LEU A 20 0.67 2.20 -7.39
CA LEU A 20 -0.80 2.18 -7.32
C LEU A 20 -1.44 2.22 -8.70
N GLU A 21 -0.93 3.07 -9.60
CA GLU A 21 -1.43 3.18 -10.97
C GLU A 21 -1.36 1.84 -11.71
N VAL A 22 -0.23 1.13 -11.62
CA VAL A 22 -0.07 -0.19 -12.23
C VAL A 22 -1.00 -1.20 -11.57
N LEU A 23 -1.06 -1.23 -10.23
CA LEU A 23 -1.90 -2.18 -9.49
C LEU A 23 -3.39 -2.03 -9.83
N GLN A 24 -3.88 -0.81 -10.05
CA GLN A 24 -5.27 -0.56 -10.44
C GLN A 24 -5.60 -1.15 -11.82
N GLN A 25 -4.62 -1.19 -12.73
CA GLN A 25 -4.77 -1.73 -14.09
C GLN A 25 -4.68 -3.26 -14.12
N VAL A 26 -3.79 -3.86 -13.32
CA VAL A 26 -3.50 -5.30 -13.41
C VAL A 26 -4.33 -6.17 -12.47
N LEU A 27 -4.75 -5.64 -11.31
CA LEU A 27 -5.56 -6.41 -10.37
C LEU A 27 -7.03 -6.43 -10.80
N PRO A 28 -7.73 -7.56 -10.68
CA PRO A 28 -9.18 -7.59 -10.91
C PRO A 28 -9.92 -6.62 -9.98
N ASN A 29 -11.05 -6.06 -10.42
CA ASN A 29 -11.81 -5.08 -9.64
C ASN A 29 -12.44 -5.66 -8.36
N ASN A 30 -12.57 -6.99 -8.23
CA ASN A 30 -13.10 -7.67 -7.06
C ASN A 30 -12.21 -8.87 -6.71
N CYS A 31 -11.13 -8.61 -5.98
CA CYS A 31 -10.20 -9.63 -5.50
C CYS A 31 -9.79 -9.37 -4.06
N THR A 32 -9.11 -10.35 -3.46
CA THR A 32 -8.39 -10.17 -2.20
C THR A 32 -6.90 -10.06 -2.49
N VAL A 33 -6.24 -9.07 -1.90
CA VAL A 33 -4.80 -8.84 -2.02
C VAL A 33 -4.12 -9.30 -0.72
N LEU A 34 -2.93 -9.89 -0.84
CA LEU A 34 -2.07 -10.19 0.28
C LEU A 34 -0.70 -9.56 0.02
N GLU A 35 -0.31 -8.63 0.88
CA GLU A 35 1.03 -8.05 0.86
C GLU A 35 1.99 -8.93 1.67
N ILE A 36 3.02 -9.46 1.02
CA ILE A 36 4.08 -10.23 1.67
C ILE A 36 5.32 -9.37 1.86
N ALA A 37 6.07 -9.61 2.94
CA ALA A 37 7.26 -8.83 3.28
C ALA A 37 7.02 -7.31 3.31
N SER A 38 5.89 -6.90 3.89
CA SER A 38 5.36 -5.52 3.87
C SER A 38 6.23 -4.47 4.59
N GLY A 39 7.25 -4.89 5.34
CA GLY A 39 8.18 -3.97 6.01
C GLY A 39 7.46 -2.99 6.93
N THR A 40 7.51 -1.69 6.61
CA THR A 40 6.84 -0.62 7.37
C THR A 40 5.32 -0.61 7.20
N GLY A 41 4.78 -1.34 6.22
CA GLY A 41 3.34 -1.38 5.90
C GLY A 41 2.80 -0.12 5.23
N GLU A 42 3.67 0.86 4.89
CA GLU A 42 3.24 2.13 4.32
C GLU A 42 2.57 1.99 2.95
N HIS A 43 2.94 0.97 2.16
CA HIS A 43 2.27 0.66 0.90
C HIS A 43 0.83 0.21 1.15
N GLY A 44 0.59 -0.79 2.00
CA GLY A 44 -0.76 -1.23 2.34
C GLY A 44 -1.65 -0.10 2.87
N VAL A 45 -1.13 0.74 3.78
CA VAL A 45 -1.87 1.91 4.31
C VAL A 45 -2.22 2.91 3.19
N PHE A 46 -1.34 3.08 2.21
CA PHE A 46 -1.60 3.97 1.08
C PHE A 46 -2.55 3.35 0.03
N PHE A 47 -2.40 2.06 -0.28
CA PHE A 47 -3.15 1.38 -1.33
C PHE A 47 -4.56 1.02 -0.91
N ALA A 48 -4.76 0.39 0.25
CA ALA A 48 -6.06 -0.12 0.70
C ALA A 48 -7.24 0.85 0.49
N PRO A 49 -7.18 2.13 0.92
CA PRO A 49 -8.29 3.07 0.73
C PRO A 49 -8.51 3.53 -0.73
N ARG A 50 -7.58 3.24 -1.65
CA ARG A 50 -7.58 3.67 -3.06
C ARG A 50 -7.89 2.55 -4.05
N MET A 51 -8.19 1.35 -3.56
CA MET A 51 -8.36 0.15 -4.40
C MET A 51 -9.82 -0.22 -4.67
N GLY A 52 -10.78 0.59 -4.21
CA GLY A 52 -12.20 0.42 -4.50
C GLY A 52 -12.77 -0.86 -3.89
N ASN A 53 -13.33 -1.74 -4.72
CA ASN A 53 -13.96 -3.00 -4.28
C ASN A 53 -12.96 -4.14 -4.02
N ARG A 54 -11.66 -3.90 -4.20
CA ARG A 54 -10.62 -4.88 -3.86
C ARG A 54 -10.42 -4.90 -2.36
N LYS A 55 -10.48 -6.09 -1.76
CA LYS A 55 -10.14 -6.29 -0.36
C LYS A 55 -8.63 -6.35 -0.23
N TRP A 56 -8.04 -5.26 0.26
CA TRP A 56 -6.62 -5.23 0.61
C TRP A 56 -6.40 -5.81 2.01
#